data_AF-A0A3D9ZWU2-F1
#
_entry.id   AF-A0A3D9ZWU2-F1
#
_cell.length_a   1.000
_cell.length_b   1.000
_cell.length_c   1.000
_cell.angle_alpha   90.00
_cell.angle_beta   90.00
_cell.angle_gamma   90.00
#
_symmetry.space_group_name_H-M   'P 1'
#
loop_
_entity.id
_entity.type
_entity.pdbx_description
1 polymer ?
#
loop_
_entity_poly.entity_id
_entity_poly.type
_entity_poly.pdbx_seq_one_letter_code
_entity_poly.pdbx_strand_id
1 'polypeptide(L)'
;MAAARTAVRGLSTDELSSIRDGLAAGRKPKVVFTAAAGQIEGQTGQVIELTDPDVSDEFVVVRFGRDELPFSPTDLAVAPRGAGRAASPAKTAAAKAAPAPVAEPPPGPGLLPPTAPAPVPAPREEIKVSTSTVEESTEAPRPVKRAAKTAKPKGPAGLTVTLAYADGEWTVAAAQGTKALAKPYVIRPAEALKMVALVDVPGVHEAVEQIMSSERAEAESQAEKLRAELAEIEARLAELRDVG
;
A
#
# COMPACT_ATOMS: atom_id res chain seq x y z
N MET A 1 23.47 -7.38 36.42
CA MET A 1 22.59 -8.16 35.52
C MET A 1 22.17 -7.22 34.40
N ALA A 2 22.73 -7.39 33.21
CA ALA A 2 22.71 -6.38 32.15
C ALA A 2 21.32 -6.27 31.51
N ALA A 3 20.73 -5.07 31.57
CA ALA A 3 19.59 -4.71 30.74
C ALA A 3 20.06 -4.71 29.29
N ALA A 4 19.58 -5.67 28.50
CA ALA A 4 19.80 -5.69 27.07
C ALA A 4 19.28 -4.37 26.51
N ARG A 5 20.17 -3.55 25.96
CA ARG A 5 19.80 -2.53 24.98
C ARG A 5 19.19 -3.29 23.82
N THR A 6 17.86 -3.39 23.79
CA THR A 6 17.16 -3.91 22.61
C THR A 6 17.50 -2.94 21.49
N ALA A 7 18.45 -3.31 20.64
CA ALA A 7 18.63 -2.65 19.36
C ALA A 7 17.22 -2.58 18.74
N VAL A 8 16.83 -1.39 18.28
CA VAL A 8 15.53 -1.14 17.65
C VAL A 8 15.49 -1.97 16.38
N ARG A 9 15.07 -3.23 16.54
CA ARG A 9 14.95 -4.25 15.50
C ARG A 9 13.50 -4.29 15.07
N GLY A 10 13.28 -4.45 13.77
CA GLY A 10 11.95 -4.65 13.19
C GLY A 10 11.15 -5.75 13.90
N LEU A 11 9.82 -5.71 13.78
CA LEU A 11 8.92 -6.71 14.36
C LEU A 11 9.29 -8.12 13.88
N SER A 12 9.45 -9.03 14.83
CA SER A 12 9.62 -10.46 14.56
C SER A 12 8.28 -11.16 14.26
N THR A 13 8.34 -12.35 13.67
CA THR A 13 7.15 -13.18 13.35
C THR A 13 6.30 -13.53 14.58
N ASP A 14 6.94 -13.75 15.73
CA ASP A 14 6.26 -14.04 16.99
C ASP A 14 5.54 -12.80 17.55
N GLU A 15 6.16 -11.62 17.40
CA GLU A 15 5.57 -10.33 17.80
C GLU A 15 4.40 -9.96 16.90
N LEU A 16 4.51 -10.19 15.58
CA LEU A 16 3.41 -10.03 14.63
C LEU A 16 2.22 -10.93 14.98
N SER A 17 2.49 -12.19 15.32
CA SER A 17 1.44 -13.12 15.77
C SER A 17 0.73 -12.61 17.03
N SER A 18 1.50 -12.10 17.99
CA SER A 18 0.96 -11.50 19.22
C SER A 18 0.13 -10.23 18.96
N ILE A 19 0.55 -9.41 17.99
CA ILE A 19 -0.20 -8.22 17.57
C ILE A 19 -1.51 -8.62 16.88
N ARG A 20 -1.47 -9.62 16.00
CA ARG A 20 -2.65 -10.17 15.32
C ARG A 20 -3.68 -10.71 16.31
N ASP A 21 -3.24 -11.49 17.30
CA ASP A 21 -4.12 -12.02 18.35
C ASP A 21 -4.71 -10.87 19.20
N GLY A 22 -3.91 -9.83 19.45
CA GLY A 22 -4.37 -8.60 20.10
C GLY A 22 -5.46 -7.88 19.30
N LEU A 23 -5.28 -7.74 17.98
CA LEU A 23 -6.27 -7.15 17.08
C LEU A 23 -7.56 -7.97 17.03
N ALA A 24 -7.45 -9.29 16.93
CA ALA A 24 -8.59 -10.20 16.95
C ALA A 24 -9.38 -10.11 18.28
N ALA A 25 -8.68 -9.84 19.39
CA ALA A 25 -9.28 -9.54 20.69
C ALA A 25 -9.82 -8.10 20.83
N GLY A 26 -9.84 -7.31 19.76
CA GLY A 26 -10.31 -5.92 19.73
C GLY A 26 -9.37 -4.93 20.42
N ARG A 27 -8.14 -5.33 20.73
CA ARG A 27 -7.11 -4.45 21.30
C ARG A 27 -6.30 -3.84 20.16
N LYS A 28 -5.83 -2.60 20.34
CA LYS A 28 -4.96 -1.90 19.39
C LYS A 28 -3.53 -1.84 19.95
N PRO A 29 -2.63 -2.77 19.59
CA PRO A 29 -1.27 -2.79 20.08
C PRO A 29 -0.51 -1.52 19.70
N LYS A 30 0.29 -1.00 20.63
CA LYS A 30 1.10 0.20 20.44
C LYS A 30 2.49 -0.21 19.93
N VAL A 31 2.92 0.37 18.81
CA VAL A 31 4.19 0.08 18.12
C VAL A 31 4.97 1.37 17.91
N VAL A 32 6.30 1.31 17.99
CA VAL A 32 7.21 2.44 17.72
C VAL A 32 7.77 2.30 16.31
N PHE A 33 7.89 3.42 15.59
CA PHE A 33 8.50 3.46 14.27
C PHE A 33 10.03 3.47 14.39
N THR A 34 10.71 2.63 13.61
CA THR A 34 12.17 2.50 13.59
C THR A 34 12.78 3.50 12.59
N ALA A 35 14.12 3.54 12.48
CA ALA A 35 14.82 4.34 11.48
C ALA A 35 14.44 3.98 10.03
N ALA A 36 13.98 2.74 9.80
CA ALA A 36 13.53 2.30 8.48
C ALA A 36 12.24 3.02 8.04
N ALA A 37 11.41 3.45 9.00
CA ALA A 37 10.21 4.25 8.75
C ALA A 37 10.49 5.70 8.29
N GLY A 38 11.75 6.13 8.23
CA GLY A 38 12.15 7.46 7.76
C GLY A 38 11.69 8.58 8.67
N GLN A 39 10.92 9.54 8.12
CA GLN A 39 10.57 10.80 8.80
C GLN A 39 9.77 10.63 10.11
N ILE A 40 9.15 9.47 10.31
CA ILE A 40 8.36 9.16 11.51
C ILE A 40 9.12 8.32 12.54
N GLU A 41 10.42 8.09 12.36
CA GLU A 41 11.27 7.40 13.33
C GLU A 41 11.06 7.92 14.76
N GLY A 42 10.96 7.00 15.72
CA GLY A 42 10.78 7.30 17.14
C GLY A 42 9.36 7.72 17.53
N GLN A 43 8.46 7.95 16.57
CA GLN A 43 7.05 8.16 16.88
C GLN A 43 6.39 6.85 17.32
N THR A 44 5.19 6.95 17.90
CA THR A 44 4.42 5.78 18.29
C THR A 44 3.04 5.77 17.65
N GLY A 45 2.67 4.62 17.10
CA GLY A 45 1.38 4.37 16.48
C GLY A 45 0.62 3.23 17.13
N GLN A 46 -0.64 3.07 16.73
CA GLN A 46 -1.51 1.95 17.12
C GLN A 46 -1.81 1.12 15.88
N VAL A 47 -1.58 -0.18 15.94
CA VAL A 47 -1.99 -1.08 14.85
C VAL A 47 -3.51 -1.14 14.84
N ILE A 48 -4.12 -0.85 13.70
CA ILE A 48 -5.58 -0.86 13.51
C ILE A 48 -6.04 -2.06 12.69
N GLU A 49 -5.22 -2.47 11.72
CA GLU A 49 -5.52 -3.54 10.78
C GLU A 49 -4.21 -4.22 10.34
N LEU A 50 -4.28 -5.53 10.10
CA LEU A 50 -3.24 -6.25 9.36
C LEU A 50 -3.89 -6.70 8.05
N THR A 51 -3.41 -6.11 6.95
CA THR A 51 -3.77 -6.49 5.58
C THR A 51 -3.09 -7.81 5.21
N ASP A 52 -3.37 -8.30 4.01
CA ASP A 52 -2.75 -9.51 3.47
C ASP A 52 -1.25 -9.29 3.19
N PRO A 53 -0.34 -10.02 3.85
CA PRO A 53 1.10 -9.96 3.60
C PRO A 53 1.47 -10.49 2.20
N ASP A 54 0.60 -11.25 1.54
CA ASP A 54 0.84 -11.63 0.16
C ASP A 54 0.71 -10.40 -0.75
N VAL A 55 -0.23 -9.48 -0.50
CA VAL A 55 -0.51 -8.37 -1.43
C VAL A 55 0.56 -7.27 -1.40
N SER A 56 1.17 -7.01 -0.24
CA SER A 56 2.24 -6.02 -0.08
C SER A 56 3.09 -6.33 1.15
N ASP A 57 4.38 -5.99 1.09
CA ASP A 57 5.27 -5.99 2.26
C ASP A 57 4.84 -4.95 3.31
N GLU A 58 4.04 -3.96 2.92
CA GLU A 58 3.44 -2.92 3.77
C GLU A 58 2.02 -3.31 4.22
N PHE A 59 1.90 -4.42 4.94
CA PHE A 59 0.60 -4.95 5.36
C PHE A 59 0.17 -4.54 6.77
N VAL A 60 1.00 -3.84 7.53
CA VAL A 60 0.65 -3.41 8.90
C VAL A 60 0.09 -2.00 8.87
N VAL A 61 -1.23 -1.85 9.01
CA VAL A 61 -1.87 -0.54 9.03
C VAL A 61 -1.78 0.04 10.43
N VAL A 62 -1.06 1.16 10.55
CA VAL A 62 -0.81 1.84 11.82
C VAL A 62 -1.44 3.22 11.79
N ARG A 63 -2.25 3.52 12.81
CA ARG A 63 -2.75 4.86 13.09
C ARG A 63 -1.76 5.62 13.97
N PHE A 64 -1.24 6.73 13.47
CA PHE A 64 -0.40 7.65 14.26
C PHE A 64 -0.96 9.07 14.14
N GLY A 65 -1.30 9.68 15.27
CA GLY A 65 -2.01 10.96 15.28
C GLY A 65 -3.39 10.86 14.62
N ARG A 66 -3.54 11.51 13.46
CA ARG A 66 -4.77 11.52 12.64
C ARG A 66 -4.63 10.71 11.35
N ASP A 67 -3.44 10.21 11.07
CA ASP A 67 -3.11 9.55 9.83
C ASP A 67 -3.13 8.03 10.04
N GLU A 68 -3.61 7.32 9.03
CA GLU A 68 -3.65 5.86 8.96
C GLU A 68 -2.88 5.45 7.72
N LEU A 69 -1.69 4.89 7.91
CA LEU A 69 -0.83 4.46 6.80
C LEU A 69 -0.44 2.98 6.96
N PRO A 70 -0.29 2.27 5.84
CA PRO A 70 0.37 0.97 5.80
C PRO A 70 1.88 1.11 6.00
N PHE A 71 2.46 0.18 6.75
CA PHE A 71 3.90 0.10 7.01
C PHE A 71 4.39 -1.33 6.90
N SER A 72 5.68 -1.48 6.59
CA SER A 72 6.32 -2.78 6.64
C SER A 72 6.58 -3.20 8.09
N PRO A 73 6.61 -4.51 8.39
CA PRO A 73 6.97 -5.00 9.73
C PRO A 73 8.40 -4.61 10.14
N THR A 74 9.29 -4.35 9.17
CA THR A 74 10.66 -3.88 9.42
C THR A 74 10.73 -2.42 9.87
N ASP A 75 9.74 -1.60 9.50
CA ASP A 75 9.63 -0.19 9.89
C ASP A 75 9.09 -0.01 11.31
N LEU A 76 8.61 -1.09 11.92
CA LEU A 76 7.96 -1.07 13.22
C LEU A 76 8.76 -1.89 14.23
N ALA A 77 8.75 -1.47 15.48
CA ALA A 77 9.23 -2.23 16.62
C ALA A 77 8.16 -2.25 17.70
N VAL A 78 8.17 -3.28 18.54
CA VAL A 78 7.31 -3.28 19.73
C VAL A 78 7.73 -2.11 20.62
N ALA A 79 6.77 -1.22 20.93
CA ALA A 79 7.04 -0.14 21.85
C ALA A 79 7.55 -0.75 23.17
N PRO A 80 8.72 -0.35 23.70
CA PRO A 80 9.22 -0.91 24.94
C PRO A 80 8.14 -0.71 25.99
N ARG A 81 7.54 -1.82 26.40
CA ARG A 81 6.56 -1.84 27.48
C ARG A 81 7.28 -1.39 28.73
N GLY A 82 7.14 -0.11 29.07
CA GLY A 82 7.28 0.35 30.44
C GLY A 82 6.46 -0.62 31.31
N ALA A 83 7.13 -1.22 32.29
CA ALA A 83 6.64 -2.28 33.16
C ALA A 83 5.13 -2.22 33.41
N GLY A 84 4.39 -3.25 32.96
CA GLY A 84 3.01 -3.42 33.38
C GLY A 84 2.11 -4.13 32.38
N ARG A 85 2.32 -5.43 32.17
CA ARG A 85 1.20 -6.40 32.18
C ARG A 85 1.74 -7.82 32.28
N ALA A 86 2.24 -8.16 33.46
CA ALA A 86 2.24 -9.55 33.89
C ALA A 86 0.79 -10.01 34.08
N ALA A 87 0.57 -11.30 33.84
CA ALA A 87 -0.68 -12.02 33.93
C ALA A 87 -1.55 -11.59 35.14
N SER A 88 -2.85 -11.44 34.90
CA SER A 88 -3.83 -11.42 35.98
C SER A 88 -4.29 -12.86 36.26
N PRO A 89 -4.01 -13.44 37.43
CA PRO A 89 -4.93 -14.36 38.07
C PRO A 89 -5.88 -13.60 39.00
N ALA A 90 -7.08 -14.15 39.15
CA ALA A 90 -8.24 -13.56 39.77
C ALA A 90 -8.20 -13.48 41.30
N LYS A 91 -9.05 -12.59 41.84
CA LYS A 91 -9.66 -12.55 43.20
C LYS A 91 -8.69 -12.52 44.39
N THR A 92 -8.82 -11.57 45.31
CA THR A 92 -9.89 -11.56 46.34
C THR A 92 -10.00 -10.17 47.00
N ALA A 93 -11.22 -9.87 47.46
CA ALA A 93 -11.68 -8.74 48.27
C ALA A 93 -10.76 -8.39 49.48
N ALA A 94 -10.82 -7.22 50.13
CA ALA A 94 -12.00 -6.41 50.46
C ALA A 94 -11.65 -4.96 50.89
N ALA A 95 -12.64 -4.07 50.68
CA ALA A 95 -13.15 -2.92 51.48
C ALA A 95 -12.18 -2.16 52.42
N LYS A 96 -12.20 -0.84 52.60
CA LYS A 96 -13.29 0.17 52.77
C LYS A 96 -12.50 1.51 52.91
N ALA A 97 -12.88 2.68 52.42
CA ALA A 97 -14.07 3.44 52.77
C ALA A 97 -14.21 4.67 51.85
N ALA A 98 -15.45 4.96 51.47
CA ALA A 98 -15.90 6.26 50.97
C ALA A 98 -16.04 7.25 52.15
N PRO A 99 -16.11 8.58 51.90
CA PRO A 99 -17.37 9.17 51.44
C PRO A 99 -17.24 10.16 50.27
N ALA A 100 -18.28 10.23 49.44
CA ALA A 100 -18.61 11.33 48.52
C ALA A 100 -19.60 12.29 49.24
N PRO A 101 -20.21 13.33 48.61
CA PRO A 101 -20.08 13.93 47.28
C PRO A 101 -20.04 15.49 47.33
N VAL A 102 -20.59 16.19 46.31
CA VAL A 102 -20.85 17.63 46.09
C VAL A 102 -19.74 18.55 45.56
N ALA A 103 -19.77 18.83 44.25
CA ALA A 103 -20.02 20.18 43.71
C ALA A 103 -20.19 20.14 42.18
N GLU A 104 -21.27 20.78 41.74
CA GLU A 104 -21.83 20.93 40.39
C GLU A 104 -20.97 21.74 39.40
N PRO A 105 -21.32 21.67 38.09
CA PRO A 105 -20.68 22.46 37.03
C PRO A 105 -21.16 23.92 37.05
N PRO A 106 -20.39 24.89 36.54
CA PRO A 106 -20.94 26.22 36.27
C PRO A 106 -21.76 26.22 34.96
N PRO A 107 -23.03 26.67 35.00
CA PRO A 107 -23.82 26.97 33.83
C PRO A 107 -23.81 28.48 33.48
N GLY A 108 -23.84 28.77 32.18
CA GLY A 108 -24.52 29.92 31.59
C GLY A 108 -23.67 31.17 31.25
N PRO A 109 -24.22 32.12 30.44
CA PRO A 109 -25.54 32.14 29.80
C PRO A 109 -25.49 32.29 28.26
N GLY A 110 -26.52 31.78 27.58
CA GLY A 110 -26.88 32.16 26.21
C GLY A 110 -27.77 33.41 26.18
N LEU A 111 -28.31 33.72 24.98
CA LEU A 111 -29.16 34.86 24.52
C LEU A 111 -28.32 35.92 23.77
N LEU A 112 -28.43 36.22 22.46
CA LEU A 112 -29.46 36.07 21.40
C LEU A 112 -28.81 36.16 19.97
N PRO A 113 -29.44 35.63 18.90
CA PRO A 113 -29.32 36.14 17.50
C PRO A 113 -30.40 37.24 17.26
N PRO A 114 -30.59 37.92 16.09
CA PRO A 114 -30.07 37.72 14.73
C PRO A 114 -29.61 39.03 14.00
N THR A 115 -28.94 38.92 12.85
CA THR A 115 -29.16 39.79 11.66
C THR A 115 -28.25 39.34 10.51
N ALA A 116 -28.88 38.87 9.43
CA ALA A 116 -28.36 38.97 8.07
C ALA A 116 -28.93 40.26 7.45
N PRO A 117 -28.31 40.88 6.44
CA PRO A 117 -28.48 40.38 5.07
C PRO A 117 -27.21 40.47 4.19
N ALA A 118 -27.33 39.82 3.04
CA ALA A 118 -26.31 39.55 2.03
C ALA A 118 -26.03 40.77 1.09
N PRO A 119 -25.72 40.55 -0.19
CA PRO A 119 -24.40 40.54 -0.81
C PRO A 119 -24.19 41.77 -1.74
N VAL A 120 -22.95 42.06 -2.15
CA VAL A 120 -22.72 42.95 -3.31
C VAL A 120 -21.63 42.40 -4.21
N PRO A 121 -21.94 42.07 -5.47
CA PRO A 121 -20.97 41.79 -6.53
C PRO A 121 -20.61 43.10 -7.24
N ALA A 122 -19.37 43.24 -7.72
CA ALA A 122 -19.06 44.15 -8.82
C ALA A 122 -17.71 43.84 -9.48
N PRO A 123 -17.57 44.13 -10.78
CA PRO A 123 -16.66 43.48 -11.72
C PRO A 123 -15.43 44.34 -12.04
N ARG A 124 -14.39 43.75 -12.63
CA ARG A 124 -13.39 44.55 -13.35
C ARG A 124 -13.05 43.95 -14.70
N GLU A 125 -13.27 44.80 -15.69
CA GLU A 125 -13.06 44.64 -17.12
C GLU A 125 -11.58 44.43 -17.52
N GLU A 126 -11.46 43.72 -18.65
CA GLU A 126 -10.54 43.86 -19.77
C GLU A 126 -9.21 44.64 -19.57
N ILE A 127 -8.10 43.95 -19.86
CA ILE A 127 -7.04 44.55 -20.69
C ILE A 127 -6.65 43.57 -21.80
N LYS A 128 -7.04 43.97 -23.00
CA LYS A 128 -6.57 43.58 -24.32
C LYS A 128 -5.08 43.92 -24.47
N VAL A 129 -4.24 42.94 -24.83
CA VAL A 129 -3.00 43.21 -25.57
C VAL A 129 -2.92 42.22 -26.73
N SER A 130 -3.32 42.72 -27.89
CA SER A 130 -2.89 42.21 -29.18
C SER A 130 -1.40 42.46 -29.34
N THR A 131 -0.63 41.44 -29.69
CA THR A 131 0.52 41.62 -30.58
C THR A 131 0.38 40.63 -31.72
N SER A 132 0.09 41.20 -32.89
CA SER A 132 0.12 40.54 -34.18
C SER A 132 1.56 40.20 -34.52
N THR A 133 1.81 39.01 -35.06
CA THR A 133 2.91 38.81 -36.00
C THR A 133 2.35 37.96 -37.15
N VAL A 134 2.55 38.49 -38.34
CA VAL A 134 1.88 38.19 -39.59
C VAL A 134 2.87 37.45 -40.49
N GLU A 135 2.41 36.35 -41.10
CA GLU A 135 2.81 35.71 -42.38
C GLU A 135 4.30 35.28 -42.55
N GLU A 136 4.69 34.27 -43.33
CA GLU A 136 4.09 33.66 -44.52
C GLU A 136 4.73 32.27 -44.83
N SER A 137 3.87 31.36 -45.32
CA SER A 137 4.04 30.25 -46.27
C SER A 137 5.38 29.56 -46.57
N THR A 138 5.37 28.21 -46.51
CA THR A 138 5.79 27.35 -47.65
C THR A 138 5.07 25.98 -47.64
N GLU A 139 4.19 25.80 -48.63
CA GLU A 139 3.90 24.62 -49.49
C GLU A 139 3.57 23.17 -48.97
N ALA A 140 2.62 22.57 -49.70
CA ALA A 140 1.85 21.30 -49.64
C ALA A 140 2.66 19.96 -49.73
N PRO A 141 2.10 18.71 -49.55
CA PRO A 141 0.74 18.25 -49.92
C PRO A 141 -0.03 17.31 -48.95
N ARG A 142 -1.30 17.09 -49.32
CA ARG A 142 -2.42 16.45 -48.58
C ARG A 142 -2.19 14.96 -48.24
N PRO A 143 -2.95 14.42 -47.26
CA PRO A 143 -4.06 13.56 -47.68
C PRO A 143 -5.39 13.84 -46.97
N VAL A 144 -6.41 13.98 -47.81
CA VAL A 144 -7.82 13.58 -47.69
C VAL A 144 -8.40 13.46 -46.26
N LYS A 145 -9.24 14.44 -45.91
CA LYS A 145 -10.23 14.37 -44.82
C LYS A 145 -11.01 13.06 -44.92
N ARG A 146 -10.72 12.08 -44.06
CA ARG A 146 -11.59 10.91 -43.92
C ARG A 146 -12.89 11.37 -43.28
N ALA A 147 -13.95 11.22 -44.07
CA ALA A 147 -15.33 11.41 -43.70
C ALA A 147 -15.62 10.84 -42.30
N ALA A 148 -16.27 11.66 -41.47
CA ALA A 148 -16.85 11.25 -40.21
C ALA A 148 -17.78 10.06 -40.47
N LYS A 149 -17.36 8.86 -40.02
CA LYS A 149 -18.22 7.69 -40.04
C LYS A 149 -19.35 7.92 -39.03
N THR A 150 -20.56 7.98 -39.57
CA THR A 150 -21.86 7.94 -38.91
C THR A 150 -21.83 7.15 -37.60
N ALA A 151 -22.13 7.84 -36.51
CA ALA A 151 -22.25 7.25 -35.18
C ALA A 151 -23.43 6.27 -35.16
N LYS A 152 -23.12 4.97 -35.06
CA LYS A 152 -24.10 3.95 -34.66
C LYS A 152 -24.58 4.24 -33.23
N PRO A 153 -25.85 3.96 -32.90
CA PRO A 153 -26.43 4.25 -31.59
C PRO A 153 -25.55 3.63 -30.50
N LYS A 154 -25.13 4.49 -29.57
CA LYS A 154 -24.20 4.18 -28.49
C LYS A 154 -24.92 3.28 -27.49
N GLY A 155 -24.78 1.97 -27.68
CA GLY A 155 -25.05 1.00 -26.62
C GLY A 155 -24.22 1.33 -25.38
N PRO A 156 -24.54 0.75 -24.21
CA PRO A 156 -23.74 0.96 -23.00
C PRO A 156 -22.27 0.68 -23.33
N ALA A 157 -21.39 1.58 -22.91
CA ALA A 157 -19.97 1.48 -23.24
C ALA A 157 -19.42 0.16 -22.69
N GLY A 158 -18.99 -0.73 -23.59
CA GLY A 158 -18.46 -2.04 -23.23
C GLY A 158 -17.24 -1.91 -22.33
N LEU A 159 -17.18 -2.74 -21.29
CA LEU A 159 -16.01 -2.89 -20.42
C LEU A 159 -15.08 -3.94 -21.04
N THR A 160 -13.84 -3.55 -21.30
CA THR A 160 -12.76 -4.43 -21.73
C THR A 160 -11.72 -4.47 -20.62
N VAL A 161 -11.42 -5.67 -20.12
CA VAL A 161 -10.28 -5.90 -19.21
C VAL A 161 -9.24 -6.70 -19.98
N THR A 162 -8.03 -6.17 -20.07
CA THR A 162 -6.91 -6.76 -20.78
C THR A 162 -5.87 -7.20 -19.75
N LEU A 163 -5.56 -8.49 -19.75
CA LEU A 163 -4.41 -9.06 -19.06
C LEU A 163 -3.28 -9.23 -20.08
N ALA A 164 -2.11 -8.68 -19.80
CA ALA A 164 -0.94 -8.76 -20.68
C ALA A 164 0.28 -9.25 -19.90
N TYR A 165 1.14 -10.02 -20.57
CA TYR A 165 2.46 -10.40 -20.08
C TYR A 165 3.51 -9.75 -20.98
N ALA A 166 4.39 -8.93 -20.39
CA ALA A 166 5.47 -8.26 -21.10
C ALA A 166 6.64 -8.02 -20.15
N ASP A 167 7.87 -8.15 -20.65
CA ASP A 167 9.09 -7.81 -19.90
C ASP A 167 9.24 -8.52 -18.53
N GLY A 168 8.68 -9.72 -18.39
CA GLY A 168 8.67 -10.47 -17.12
C GLY A 168 7.57 -10.05 -16.14
N GLU A 169 6.74 -9.07 -16.51
CA GLU A 169 5.69 -8.52 -15.67
C GLU A 169 4.29 -8.82 -16.23
N TRP A 170 3.36 -9.14 -15.33
CA TRP A 170 1.94 -9.25 -15.65
C TRP A 170 1.27 -7.91 -15.40
N THR A 171 0.50 -7.42 -16.36
CA THR A 171 -0.24 -6.16 -16.23
C THR A 171 -1.71 -6.34 -16.54
N VAL A 172 -2.56 -5.66 -15.76
CA VAL A 172 -4.00 -5.59 -15.99
C VAL A 172 -4.40 -4.15 -16.30
N ALA A 173 -5.09 -3.98 -17.42
CA ALA A 173 -5.68 -2.70 -17.81
C ALA A 173 -7.19 -2.87 -18.00
N ALA A 174 -7.98 -1.90 -17.56
CA ALA A 174 -9.41 -1.86 -17.81
C ALA A 174 -9.76 -0.61 -18.63
N ALA A 175 -10.62 -0.77 -19.63
CA ALA A 175 -11.12 0.31 -20.47
C ALA A 175 -12.63 0.20 -20.62
N GLN A 176 -13.32 1.34 -20.63
CA GLN A 176 -14.75 1.42 -20.91
C GLN A 176 -14.97 2.22 -22.20
N GLY A 177 -15.36 1.53 -23.26
CA GLY A 177 -15.39 2.11 -24.61
C GLY A 177 -14.01 2.57 -25.06
N THR A 178 -13.83 3.86 -25.35
CA THR A 178 -12.55 4.45 -25.77
C THR A 178 -11.74 5.07 -24.62
N LYS A 179 -12.23 5.02 -23.38
CA LYS A 179 -11.55 5.59 -22.21
C LYS A 179 -10.94 4.48 -21.36
N ALA A 180 -9.65 4.61 -21.06
CA ALA A 180 -9.03 3.82 -20.00
C ALA A 180 -9.66 4.19 -18.66
N LEU A 181 -10.02 3.18 -17.86
CA LEU A 181 -10.60 3.37 -16.52
C LEU A 181 -9.53 3.64 -15.46
N ALA A 182 -8.34 3.08 -15.66
CA ALA A 182 -7.21 3.23 -14.76
C ALA A 182 -5.89 3.08 -15.51
N LYS A 183 -4.79 3.47 -14.85
CA LYS A 183 -3.44 3.16 -15.32
C LYS A 183 -3.23 1.63 -15.25
N PRO A 184 -2.53 1.00 -16.22
CA PRO A 184 -2.22 -0.43 -16.14
C PRO A 184 -1.54 -0.76 -14.81
N TYR A 185 -2.05 -1.79 -14.14
CA TYR A 185 -1.57 -2.22 -12.83
C TYR A 185 -0.72 -3.49 -12.99
N VAL A 186 0.49 -3.48 -12.43
CA VAL A 186 1.36 -4.66 -12.39
C VAL A 186 0.84 -5.60 -11.32
N ILE A 187 0.57 -6.84 -11.70
CA ILE A 187 0.10 -7.90 -10.81
C ILE A 187 1.11 -9.03 -10.72
N ARG A 188 0.97 -9.87 -9.70
CA ARG A 188 1.79 -11.06 -9.56
C ARG A 188 1.31 -12.19 -10.48
N PRO A 189 2.19 -13.10 -10.93
CA PRO A 189 1.79 -14.26 -11.73
C PRO A 189 0.68 -15.11 -11.10
N ALA A 190 0.71 -15.26 -9.77
CA ALA A 190 -0.33 -15.99 -9.03
C ALA A 190 -1.71 -15.31 -9.11
N GLU A 191 -1.76 -13.98 -9.18
CA GLU A 191 -3.02 -13.23 -9.34
C GLU A 191 -3.54 -13.33 -10.77
N ALA A 192 -2.65 -13.31 -11.76
CA ALA A 192 -3.00 -13.53 -13.17
C ALA A 192 -3.70 -14.89 -13.36
N LEU A 193 -3.15 -15.96 -12.77
CA LEU A 193 -3.77 -17.29 -12.79
C LEU A 193 -5.15 -17.29 -12.12
N LYS A 194 -5.31 -16.64 -10.97
CA LYS A 194 -6.62 -16.54 -10.28
C LYS A 194 -7.65 -15.84 -11.17
N MET A 195 -7.29 -14.73 -11.81
CA MET A 195 -8.21 -14.01 -12.71
C MET A 195 -8.60 -14.86 -13.92
N VAL A 196 -7.65 -15.57 -14.52
CA VAL A 196 -7.91 -16.46 -15.68
C VAL A 196 -8.76 -17.67 -15.28
N ALA A 197 -8.51 -18.25 -14.10
CA ALA A 197 -9.29 -19.37 -13.57
C ALA A 197 -10.76 -19.00 -13.34
N LEU A 198 -11.05 -17.74 -12.97
CA LEU A 198 -12.43 -17.26 -12.82
C LEU A 198 -13.17 -17.07 -14.16
N VAL A 199 -12.43 -16.86 -15.26
CA VAL A 199 -12.99 -16.65 -16.61
C VAL A 199 -13.20 -17.97 -17.35
N ASP A 200 -12.54 -19.05 -16.92
CA ASP A 200 -12.68 -20.43 -17.41
C ASP A 200 -12.54 -20.57 -18.94
N VAL A 201 -11.50 -19.95 -19.50
CA VAL A 201 -11.13 -20.08 -20.91
C VAL A 201 -9.89 -20.97 -21.02
N PRO A 202 -10.04 -22.25 -21.45
CA PRO A 202 -8.97 -23.24 -21.34
C PRO A 202 -7.71 -22.87 -22.14
N GLY A 203 -7.86 -22.27 -23.32
CA GLY A 203 -6.70 -21.86 -24.14
C GLY A 203 -5.87 -20.72 -23.54
N VAL A 204 -6.47 -19.84 -22.72
CA VAL A 204 -5.73 -18.79 -22.02
C VAL A 204 -5.03 -19.38 -20.79
N HIS A 205 -5.68 -20.33 -20.12
CA HIS A 205 -5.10 -21.01 -18.97
C HIS A 205 -3.82 -21.78 -19.35
N GLU A 206 -3.87 -22.61 -20.39
CA GLU A 206 -2.68 -23.34 -20.87
C GLU A 206 -1.53 -22.40 -21.25
N ALA A 207 -1.83 -21.27 -21.90
CA ALA A 207 -0.82 -20.28 -22.28
C ALA A 207 -0.16 -19.63 -21.06
N VAL A 208 -0.94 -19.26 -20.03
CA VAL A 208 -0.40 -18.66 -18.80
C VAL A 208 0.41 -19.69 -18.00
N GLU A 209 -0.06 -20.92 -17.88
CA GLU A 209 0.69 -22.00 -17.23
C GLU A 209 2.00 -22.29 -17.95
N GLN A 210 1.99 -22.31 -19.29
CA GLN A 210 3.20 -22.51 -20.07
C GLN A 210 4.21 -21.38 -19.82
N ILE A 211 3.78 -20.11 -19.85
CA ILE A 211 4.66 -18.97 -19.53
C ILE A 211 5.26 -19.15 -18.12
N MET A 212 4.44 -19.45 -17.12
CA MET A 212 4.93 -19.62 -15.75
C MET A 212 5.85 -20.83 -15.57
N SER A 213 5.61 -21.92 -16.31
CA SER A 213 6.48 -23.10 -16.29
C SER A 213 7.86 -22.79 -16.88
N SER A 214 7.92 -22.00 -17.96
CA SER A 214 9.16 -21.55 -18.57
C SER A 214 9.93 -20.64 -17.62
N GLU A 215 9.27 -19.62 -17.04
CA GLU A 215 9.88 -18.71 -16.06
C GLU A 215 10.44 -19.46 -14.84
N ARG A 216 9.70 -20.47 -14.34
CA ARG A 216 10.17 -21.31 -13.24
C ARG A 216 11.41 -22.10 -13.64
N ALA A 217 11.41 -22.73 -14.80
CA ALA A 217 12.55 -23.50 -15.29
C ALA A 217 13.80 -22.62 -15.48
N GLU A 218 13.62 -21.39 -15.96
CA GLU A 218 14.72 -20.42 -16.09
C GLU A 218 15.25 -19.99 -14.73
N ALA A 219 14.37 -19.68 -13.77
CA ALA A 219 14.77 -19.33 -12.41
C ALA A 219 15.50 -20.49 -11.70
N GLU A 220 15.04 -21.73 -11.89
CA GLU A 220 15.67 -22.94 -11.35
C GLU A 220 17.06 -23.16 -11.97
N SER A 221 17.18 -23.03 -13.30
CA SER A 221 18.47 -23.13 -13.99
C SER A 221 19.47 -22.06 -13.53
N GLN A 222 19.01 -20.82 -13.32
CA GLN A 222 19.85 -19.76 -12.77
C GLN A 222 20.30 -20.08 -11.34
N ALA A 223 19.41 -20.61 -10.50
CA ALA A 223 19.76 -21.03 -9.14
C ALA A 223 20.77 -22.18 -9.14
N GLU A 224 20.62 -23.17 -10.03
CA GLU A 224 21.60 -24.25 -10.20
C GLU A 224 22.96 -23.73 -10.67
N LYS A 225 22.98 -22.81 -11.62
CA LYS A 225 24.21 -22.19 -12.10
C LYS A 225 24.94 -21.46 -10.98
N LEU A 226 24.24 -20.64 -10.20
CA LEU A 226 24.82 -19.93 -9.07
C LEU A 226 25.34 -20.90 -7.99
N ARG A 227 24.63 -22.01 -7.75
CA ARG A 227 25.12 -23.05 -6.83
C ARG A 227 26.39 -23.72 -7.34
N ALA A 228 26.51 -23.96 -8.65
CA ALA A 228 27.72 -24.53 -9.24
C ALA A 228 28.91 -23.55 -9.15
N GLU A 229 28.68 -22.27 -9.43
CA GLU A 229 29.70 -21.22 -9.30
C GLU A 229 30.19 -21.09 -7.86
N LEU A 230 29.28 -21.13 -6.87
CA LEU A 230 29.65 -21.14 -5.46
C LEU A 230 30.46 -22.39 -5.09
N ALA A 231 30.06 -23.57 -5.57
CA ALA A 231 30.77 -24.81 -5.30
C ALA A 231 32.21 -24.79 -5.85
N GLU A 232 32.44 -24.20 -7.03
CA GLU A 232 33.78 -24.03 -7.60
C GLU A 232 34.64 -23.07 -6.77
N ILE A 233 34.06 -21.94 -6.32
CA ILE A 233 34.77 -20.99 -5.44
C ILE A 233 35.10 -21.64 -4.09
N GLU A 234 34.17 -22.38 -3.52
CA GLU A 234 34.37 -23.11 -2.26
C GLU A 234 35.45 -24.19 -2.40
N ALA A 235 35.48 -24.93 -3.51
CA ALA A 235 36.53 -25.89 -3.80
C ALA A 235 37.90 -25.21 -3.91
N ARG A 236 37.99 -24.10 -4.65
CA ARG A 236 39.22 -23.31 -4.77
C ARG A 236 39.70 -22.76 -3.42
N LEU A 237 38.77 -22.34 -2.55
CA LEU A 237 39.09 -21.92 -1.18
C LEU A 237 39.56 -23.08 -0.31
N ALA A 238 38.99 -24.27 -0.47
CA ALA A 238 39.44 -25.47 0.24
C ALA A 238 40.86 -25.85 -0.16
N GLU A 239 41.19 -25.83 -1.45
CA GLU A 239 42.56 -26.06 -1.95
C GLU A 239 43.55 -25.05 -1.37
N LEU A 240 43.19 -23.76 -1.34
CA LEU A 240 44.02 -22.72 -0.73
C LEU A 240 44.20 -22.90 0.79
N ARG A 241 43.19 -23.47 1.49
CA ARG A 241 43.26 -23.74 2.93
C ARG A 241 44.14 -24.96 3.24
N ASP A 242 44.14 -25.98 2.40
CA ASP A 242 44.94 -27.19 2.61
C ASP A 242 46.45 -26.97 2.35
N VAL A 243 46.81 -25.88 1.65
CA VAL A 243 48.20 -25.50 1.33
C VAL A 243 48.85 -24.60 2.41
N GLY A 244 48.07 -24.03 3.34
CA GLY A 244 48.55 -23.13 4.41
C GLY A 244 48.66 -23.79 5.77
#